data_AF-A0A845R4B2-F1
#
_entry.id   AF-A0A845R4B2-F1
#
_cell.length_a   1.000
_cell.length_b   1.000
_cell.length_c   1.000
_cell.angle_alpha   90.00
_cell.angle_beta   90.00
_cell.angle_gamma   90.00
#
_symmetry.space_group_name_H-M   'P 1'
#
loop_
_entity.id
_entity.type
_entity.pdbx_description
1 polymer ?
#
loop_
_entity_poly.entity_id
_entity_poly.type
_entity_poly.pdbx_seq_one_letter_code
_entity_poly.pdbx_strand_id
1 'polypeptide(L)'
;MRNKEDTVKPIYEIDFPALSLKEKVDFITDLQENIEACLADKPIEVQRLADTLIFTRWWNSYKHIAPEEPTPEILGTAIELLWDFLEGKCGDREFGRFKKSFYEAARVAVFSFMDEDSLKKDPESEAFYQAHFSQWESESYNNFCIWLATMMQDIDRSDGYPLGWEDVGCVLYEDIAMNMIDFLDTVCLDDLDNFDGHPLAKLKRRERGIYRTSTFAQVIALLQQDLRTALSGTPLAELRERYRNEYLFSPEESAKISRCR
;
A
#
# COMPACT_ATOMS: atom_id res chain seq x y z
N MET A 1 23.90 26.43 3.78
CA MET A 1 22.79 27.29 4.24
C MET A 1 21.70 27.22 3.19
N ARG A 2 20.70 26.35 3.38
CA ARG A 2 19.52 26.29 2.52
C ARG A 2 18.55 27.34 3.09
N ASN A 3 18.07 28.25 2.23
CA ASN A 3 17.26 29.39 2.63
C ASN A 3 15.96 28.94 3.31
N LYS A 4 15.54 29.73 4.31
CA LYS A 4 14.21 29.67 4.92
C LYS A 4 13.15 30.12 3.90
N GLU A 5 12.02 29.44 3.92
CA GLU A 5 10.73 29.80 3.28
C GLU A 5 10.62 29.60 1.75
N ASP A 6 10.93 28.39 1.28
CA ASP A 6 10.06 27.76 0.28
C ASP A 6 9.14 26.83 1.07
N THR A 7 7.84 27.15 1.17
CA THR A 7 6.84 26.19 1.64
C THR A 7 6.94 24.97 0.74
N VAL A 8 7.46 23.86 1.27
CA VAL A 8 7.47 22.57 0.58
C VAL A 8 6.02 22.27 0.20
N LYS A 9 5.74 22.18 -1.09
CA LYS A 9 4.39 21.89 -1.58
C LYS A 9 3.96 20.53 -1.03
N PRO A 10 2.73 20.38 -0.54
CA PRO A 10 2.23 19.08 -0.16
C PRO A 10 2.35 18.09 -1.31
N ILE A 11 2.67 16.83 -1.00
CA ILE A 11 2.90 15.79 -2.00
C ILE A 11 1.72 15.65 -2.96
N TYR A 12 0.49 15.86 -2.47
CA TYR A 12 -0.73 15.80 -3.26
C TYR A 12 -1.01 17.03 -4.14
N GLU A 13 -0.13 18.04 -4.15
CA GLU A 13 -0.18 19.19 -5.06
C GLU A 13 0.91 19.15 -6.13
N ILE A 14 1.82 18.17 -6.06
CA ILE A 14 2.92 18.02 -7.01
C ILE A 14 2.40 17.38 -8.30
N ASP A 15 2.63 18.04 -9.43
CA ASP A 15 2.36 17.48 -10.76
C ASP A 15 3.47 16.48 -11.14
N PHE A 16 3.32 15.22 -10.70
CA PHE A 16 4.30 14.16 -10.93
C PHE A 16 4.64 13.96 -12.43
N PRO A 17 3.67 13.92 -13.37
CA PRO A 17 3.97 13.85 -14.81
C PRO A 17 4.93 14.93 -15.32
N ALA A 18 4.83 16.16 -14.78
CA ALA A 18 5.65 17.30 -15.21
C ALA A 18 7.06 17.33 -14.61
N LEU A 19 7.34 16.49 -13.61
CA LEU A 19 8.67 16.39 -13.01
C LEU A 19 9.70 15.85 -14.01
N SER A 20 10.92 16.37 -13.92
CA SER A 20 12.08 15.74 -14.55
C SER A 20 12.29 14.34 -13.96
N LEU A 21 12.99 13.48 -14.70
CA LEU A 21 13.25 12.12 -14.24
C LEU A 21 13.94 12.07 -12.86
N LYS A 22 14.88 12.98 -12.62
CA LYS A 22 15.58 13.06 -11.33
C LYS A 22 14.59 13.41 -10.22
N GLU A 23 13.74 14.41 -10.44
CA GLU A 23 12.71 14.81 -9.47
C GLU A 23 11.69 13.69 -9.24
N LYS A 24 11.38 12.86 -10.24
CA LYS A 24 10.53 11.68 -10.04
C LYS A 24 11.18 10.63 -9.14
N VAL A 25 12.47 10.38 -9.32
CA VAL A 25 13.22 9.46 -8.43
C VAL A 25 13.27 10.01 -7.01
N ASP A 26 13.59 11.30 -6.84
CA ASP A 26 13.61 11.97 -5.54
C ASP A 26 12.20 11.92 -4.89
N PHE A 27 11.14 12.16 -5.66
CA PHE A 27 9.74 12.07 -5.18
C PHE A 27 9.39 10.69 -4.62
N ILE A 28 9.78 9.61 -5.30
CA ILE A 28 9.50 8.24 -4.83
C ILE A 28 10.40 7.85 -3.66
N THR A 29 11.66 8.26 -3.68
CA THR A 29 12.61 8.00 -2.59
C THR A 29 12.12 8.64 -1.28
N ASP A 30 11.62 9.87 -1.36
CA ASP A 30 11.17 10.65 -0.20
C ASP A 30 9.65 10.50 0.04
N LEU A 31 8.96 9.54 -0.60
CA LEU A 31 7.50 9.43 -0.60
C LEU A 31 6.94 9.38 0.82
N GLN A 32 7.45 8.46 1.64
CA GLN A 32 6.99 8.26 3.02
C GLN A 32 7.15 9.55 3.83
N GLU A 33 8.34 10.13 3.85
CA GLU A 33 8.64 11.36 4.60
C GLU A 33 7.76 12.53 4.14
N ASN A 34 7.48 12.59 2.83
CA ASN A 34 6.63 13.62 2.26
C ASN A 34 5.16 13.45 2.66
N ILE A 35 4.62 12.23 2.70
CA ILE A 35 3.25 11.98 3.19
C ILE A 35 3.16 12.30 4.68
N GLU A 36 4.12 11.82 5.47
CA GLU A 36 4.24 12.11 6.91
C GLU A 36 4.23 13.62 7.16
N ALA A 37 5.09 14.37 6.48
CA ALA A 37 5.18 15.83 6.63
C ALA A 37 3.86 16.54 6.24
N CYS A 38 3.14 16.03 5.24
CA CYS A 38 1.88 16.61 4.78
C CYS A 38 0.73 16.41 5.77
N LEU A 39 0.78 15.34 6.55
CA LEU A 39 -0.31 14.93 7.44
C LEU A 39 0.02 15.08 8.92
N ALA A 40 1.26 15.45 9.28
CA ALA A 40 1.74 15.58 10.66
C ALA A 40 0.90 16.53 11.52
N ASP A 41 0.30 17.57 10.93
CA ASP A 41 -0.56 18.53 11.63
C ASP A 41 -2.06 18.20 11.56
N LYS A 42 -2.43 17.09 10.91
CA LYS A 42 -3.81 16.65 10.72
C LYS A 42 -4.25 15.72 11.83
N PRO A 43 -5.55 15.73 12.21
CA PRO A 43 -6.09 14.77 13.16
C PRO A 43 -5.79 13.33 12.74
N ILE A 44 -5.57 12.46 13.74
CA ILE A 44 -5.23 11.05 13.48
C ILE A 44 -6.32 10.35 12.65
N GLU A 45 -7.58 10.76 12.80
CA GLU A 45 -8.71 10.24 12.03
C GLU A 45 -8.58 10.52 10.52
N VAL A 46 -7.97 11.65 10.15
CA VAL A 46 -7.69 11.98 8.74
C VAL A 46 -6.57 11.09 8.20
N GLN A 47 -5.54 10.82 9.01
CA GLN A 47 -4.43 9.94 8.65
C GLN A 47 -4.92 8.51 8.43
N ARG A 48 -5.68 7.97 9.40
CA ARG A 48 -6.33 6.65 9.32
C ARG A 48 -7.23 6.52 8.09
N LEU A 49 -7.99 7.58 7.78
CA LEU A 49 -8.82 7.60 6.58
C LEU A 49 -7.97 7.55 5.31
N ALA A 50 -6.90 8.34 5.20
CA ALA A 50 -6.01 8.30 4.05
C ALA A 50 -5.44 6.90 3.79
N ASP A 51 -4.90 6.21 4.81
CA ASP A 51 -4.44 4.82 4.67
C ASP A 51 -5.57 3.89 4.23
N THR A 52 -6.74 4.01 4.86
CA THR A 52 -7.91 3.19 4.53
C THR A 52 -8.32 3.36 3.06
N LEU A 53 -8.33 4.59 2.55
CA LEU A 53 -8.69 4.88 1.15
C LEU A 53 -7.67 4.27 0.17
N ILE A 54 -6.37 4.44 0.45
CA ILE A 54 -5.28 3.91 -0.37
C ILE A 54 -5.36 2.38 -0.44
N PHE A 55 -5.40 1.70 0.72
CA PHE A 55 -5.47 0.24 0.76
C PHE A 55 -6.78 -0.31 0.21
N THR A 56 -7.91 0.40 0.36
CA THR A 56 -9.18 -0.02 -0.25
C THR A 56 -9.09 0.02 -1.77
N ARG A 57 -8.56 1.11 -2.34
CA ARG A 57 -8.37 1.25 -3.79
C ARG A 57 -7.43 0.18 -4.33
N TRP A 58 -6.32 -0.07 -3.64
CA TRP A 58 -5.38 -1.13 -4.01
C TRP A 58 -6.05 -2.50 -3.96
N TRP A 59 -6.70 -2.85 -2.85
CA TRP A 59 -7.40 -4.12 -2.72
C TRP A 59 -8.42 -4.36 -3.85
N ASN A 60 -9.14 -3.31 -4.26
CA ASN A 60 -10.09 -3.42 -5.37
C ASN A 60 -9.45 -3.84 -6.69
N SER A 61 -8.18 -3.54 -6.91
CA SER A 61 -7.43 -4.06 -8.06
C SER A 61 -6.77 -5.41 -7.75
N TYR A 62 -6.15 -5.56 -6.57
CA TYR A 62 -5.49 -6.81 -6.16
C TYR A 62 -6.43 -8.01 -6.20
N LYS A 63 -7.70 -7.87 -5.82
CA LYS A 63 -8.67 -8.98 -5.87
C LYS A 63 -8.93 -9.54 -7.28
N HIS A 64 -8.39 -8.91 -8.32
CA HIS A 64 -8.51 -9.31 -9.72
C HIS A 64 -7.18 -9.70 -10.37
N ILE A 65 -6.05 -9.63 -9.66
CA ILE A 65 -4.75 -10.07 -10.17
C ILE A 65 -4.60 -11.59 -10.06
N ALA A 66 -3.62 -12.13 -10.80
CA ALA A 66 -3.25 -13.55 -10.79
C ALA A 66 -4.48 -14.47 -10.83
N PRO A 67 -5.29 -14.43 -11.91
CA PRO A 67 -6.54 -15.20 -12.01
C PRO A 67 -6.34 -16.73 -11.88
N GLU A 68 -5.11 -17.21 -11.97
CA GLU A 68 -4.68 -18.58 -11.70
C GLU A 68 -4.50 -18.93 -10.22
N GLU A 69 -4.43 -17.94 -9.32
CA GLU A 69 -4.31 -18.10 -7.88
C GLU A 69 -5.67 -17.86 -7.19
N PRO A 70 -5.99 -18.57 -6.09
CA PRO A 70 -7.18 -18.25 -5.32
C PRO A 70 -7.02 -16.87 -4.65
N THR A 71 -7.96 -15.97 -4.91
CA THR A 71 -8.00 -14.65 -4.25
C THR A 71 -8.21 -14.84 -2.74
N PRO A 72 -7.32 -14.35 -1.87
CA PRO A 72 -7.47 -14.56 -0.43
C PRO A 72 -8.59 -13.69 0.16
N GLU A 73 -9.74 -14.30 0.48
CA GLU A 73 -10.92 -13.60 1.01
C GLU A 73 -10.63 -12.82 2.30
N ILE A 74 -9.68 -13.30 3.11
CA ILE A 74 -9.32 -12.68 4.39
C ILE A 74 -8.78 -11.25 4.22
N LEU A 75 -8.12 -10.94 3.10
CA LEU A 75 -7.65 -9.59 2.81
C LEU A 75 -8.83 -8.62 2.62
N GLY A 76 -9.89 -9.05 1.93
CA GLY A 76 -11.11 -8.27 1.79
C GLY A 76 -11.85 -8.09 3.12
N THR A 77 -11.92 -9.14 3.93
CA THR A 77 -12.48 -9.06 5.29
C THR A 77 -11.71 -8.06 6.16
N ALA A 78 -10.39 -8.03 6.07
CA ALA A 78 -9.55 -7.07 6.80
C ALA A 78 -9.86 -5.62 6.40
N ILE A 79 -10.03 -5.35 5.10
CA ILE A 79 -10.42 -4.02 4.59
C ILE A 79 -11.82 -3.61 5.07
N GLU A 80 -12.80 -4.52 5.03
CA GLU A 80 -14.15 -4.22 5.52
C GLU A 80 -14.18 -3.96 7.03
N LEU A 81 -13.40 -4.73 7.81
CA LEU A 81 -13.28 -4.52 9.25
C LEU A 81 -12.61 -3.18 9.57
N LEU A 82 -11.65 -2.75 8.76
CA LEU A 82 -11.03 -1.44 8.88
C LEU A 82 -12.07 -0.33 8.69
N TRP A 83 -12.93 -0.43 7.67
CA TRP A 83 -14.04 0.51 7.51
C TRP A 83 -15.02 0.48 8.69
N ASP A 84 -15.37 -0.70 9.20
CA ASP A 84 -16.23 -0.83 10.38
C ASP A 84 -15.61 -0.18 11.63
N PHE A 85 -14.30 -0.28 11.79
CA PHE A 85 -13.57 0.40 12.87
C PHE A 85 -13.65 1.93 12.71
N LEU A 86 -13.37 2.47 11.51
CA LEU A 86 -13.44 3.91 11.26
C LEU A 86 -14.87 4.46 11.47
N GLU A 87 -15.89 3.71 11.09
CA GLU A 87 -17.30 4.08 11.25
C GLU A 87 -17.84 3.86 12.69
N GLY A 88 -17.02 3.32 13.60
CA GLY A 88 -17.43 3.01 14.98
C GLY A 88 -18.43 1.85 15.10
N LYS A 89 -18.50 0.99 14.08
CA LYS A 89 -19.33 -0.22 14.05
C LYS A 89 -18.62 -1.43 14.64
N CYS A 90 -17.29 -1.44 14.61
CA CYS A 90 -16.44 -2.41 15.29
C CYS A 90 -15.87 -1.80 16.57
N GLY A 91 -15.91 -2.54 17.69
CA GLY A 91 -15.33 -2.09 18.95
C GLY A 91 -13.81 -2.32 19.03
N ASP A 92 -13.09 -1.47 19.78
CA ASP A 92 -11.63 -1.55 19.92
C ASP A 92 -11.10 -2.94 20.29
N ARG A 93 -11.82 -3.67 21.16
CA ARG A 93 -11.44 -5.02 21.57
C ARG A 93 -11.53 -6.02 20.42
N GLU A 94 -12.58 -5.90 19.61
CA GLU A 94 -12.81 -6.78 18.46
C GLU A 94 -11.78 -6.49 17.38
N PHE A 95 -11.60 -5.22 17.02
CA PHE A 95 -10.59 -4.78 16.08
C PHE A 95 -9.18 -5.19 16.52
N GLY A 96 -8.85 -4.92 17.79
CA GLY A 96 -7.58 -5.27 18.41
C GLY A 96 -7.29 -6.78 18.41
N ARG A 97 -8.33 -7.62 18.62
CA ARG A 97 -8.19 -9.08 18.54
C ARG A 97 -7.98 -9.55 17.11
N PHE A 98 -8.75 -9.03 16.15
CA PHE A 98 -8.61 -9.38 14.74
C PHE A 98 -7.23 -9.01 14.23
N LYS A 99 -6.80 -7.75 14.37
CA LYS A 99 -5.50 -7.30 13.84
C LYS A 99 -4.34 -8.11 14.41
N LYS A 100 -4.40 -8.49 15.69
CA LYS A 100 -3.40 -9.35 16.33
C LYS A 100 -3.37 -10.74 15.68
N SER A 101 -4.53 -11.38 15.52
CA SER A 101 -4.61 -12.69 14.87
C SER A 101 -4.18 -12.63 13.41
N PHE A 102 -4.61 -11.60 12.68
CA PHE A 102 -4.26 -11.37 11.27
C PHE A 102 -2.76 -11.17 11.10
N TYR A 103 -2.15 -10.31 11.94
CA TYR A 103 -0.71 -10.08 11.91
C TYR A 103 0.08 -11.35 12.21
N GLU A 104 -0.23 -12.06 13.29
CA GLU A 104 0.47 -13.31 13.64
C GLU A 104 0.29 -14.40 12.58
N ALA A 105 -0.89 -14.52 11.98
CA ALA A 105 -1.15 -15.49 10.92
C ALA A 105 -0.40 -15.14 9.61
N ALA A 106 -0.45 -13.88 9.18
CA ALA A 106 0.32 -13.40 8.04
C ALA A 106 1.82 -13.62 8.29
N ARG A 107 2.30 -13.36 9.51
CA ARG A 107 3.68 -13.60 9.94
C ARG A 107 4.17 -15.02 9.67
N VAL A 108 3.33 -16.01 9.93
CA VAL A 108 3.70 -17.42 9.76
C VAL A 108 3.54 -17.86 8.30
N ALA A 109 2.45 -17.47 7.65
CA ALA A 109 2.17 -17.91 6.28
C ALA A 109 3.02 -17.21 5.22
N VAL A 110 3.36 -15.95 5.45
CA VAL A 110 3.84 -15.04 4.40
C VAL A 110 5.22 -14.45 4.72
N PHE A 111 5.48 -14.09 5.98
CA PHE A 111 6.79 -13.56 6.37
C PHE A 111 7.76 -14.74 6.57
N SER A 112 8.42 -15.18 5.50
CA SER A 112 9.25 -16.40 5.43
C SER A 112 10.49 -16.45 6.37
N PHE A 113 10.64 -15.49 7.29
CA PHE A 113 11.80 -15.35 8.19
C PHE A 113 11.43 -15.30 9.68
N MET A 114 10.16 -15.43 10.06
CA MET A 114 9.73 -15.31 11.46
C MET A 114 9.26 -16.62 12.07
N ASP A 115 9.71 -16.87 13.29
CA ASP A 115 9.48 -18.10 14.05
C ASP A 115 7.98 -18.30 14.40
N GLU A 116 7.50 -19.53 14.20
CA GLU A 116 6.13 -19.99 14.48
C GLU A 116 5.77 -19.94 15.97
N ASP A 117 6.77 -19.76 16.84
CA ASP A 117 6.64 -19.87 18.28
C ASP A 117 5.71 -18.82 18.93
N SER A 118 5.38 -17.72 18.25
CA SER A 118 4.37 -16.77 18.76
C SER A 118 2.94 -17.28 18.59
N LEU A 119 2.65 -17.96 17.48
CA LEU A 119 1.32 -18.45 17.13
C LEU A 119 0.86 -19.50 18.15
N LYS A 120 1.78 -20.39 18.52
CA LYS A 120 1.57 -21.44 19.54
C LYS A 120 1.27 -20.89 20.95
N LYS A 121 1.60 -19.61 21.23
CA LYS A 121 1.35 -18.95 22.51
C LYS A 121 -0.03 -18.29 22.60
N ASP A 122 -0.76 -18.19 21.48
CA ASP A 122 -2.06 -17.54 21.41
C ASP A 122 -3.08 -18.42 20.65
N PRO A 123 -3.89 -19.23 21.37
CA PRO A 123 -4.84 -20.16 20.75
C PRO A 123 -5.85 -19.50 19.80
N GLU A 124 -6.19 -18.22 20.04
CA GLU A 124 -7.11 -17.49 19.15
C GLU A 124 -6.41 -17.11 17.83
N SER A 125 -5.13 -16.74 17.86
CA SER A 125 -4.34 -16.52 16.63
C SER A 125 -4.10 -17.83 15.88
N GLU A 126 -3.79 -18.92 16.59
CA GLU A 126 -3.63 -20.24 15.97
C GLU A 126 -4.92 -20.68 15.28
N ALA A 127 -6.07 -20.56 15.94
CA ALA A 127 -7.35 -20.92 15.34
C ALA A 127 -7.65 -20.06 14.09
N PHE A 128 -7.33 -18.77 14.14
CA PHE A 128 -7.47 -17.86 13.01
C PHE A 128 -6.55 -18.24 11.84
N TYR A 129 -5.29 -18.56 12.11
CA TYR A 129 -4.36 -19.06 11.10
C TYR A 129 -4.88 -20.33 10.44
N GLN A 130 -5.33 -21.31 11.24
CA GLN A 130 -5.90 -22.55 10.71
C GLN A 130 -7.10 -22.29 9.80
N ALA A 131 -7.95 -21.32 10.15
CA ALA A 131 -9.15 -20.98 9.38
C ALA A 131 -8.87 -20.21 8.08
N HIS A 132 -7.83 -19.37 8.03
CA HIS A 132 -7.65 -18.39 6.95
C HIS A 132 -6.32 -18.44 6.20
N PHE A 133 -5.27 -19.02 6.79
CA PHE A 133 -3.89 -18.94 6.30
C PHE A 133 -3.20 -20.30 6.15
N SER A 134 -3.73 -21.37 6.76
CA SER A 134 -3.10 -22.71 6.71
C SER A 134 -2.95 -23.29 5.30
N GLN A 135 -3.75 -22.80 4.35
CA GLN A 135 -3.72 -23.19 2.94
C GLN A 135 -3.29 -22.03 2.04
N TRP A 136 -2.53 -21.07 2.58
CA TRP A 136 -2.06 -19.94 1.80
C TRP A 136 -1.07 -20.39 0.71
N GLU A 137 -1.50 -20.29 -0.55
CA GLU A 137 -0.69 -20.63 -1.73
C GLU A 137 -0.54 -19.43 -2.70
N SER A 138 -1.04 -18.25 -2.29
CA SER A 138 -1.20 -17.08 -3.17
C SER A 138 0.02 -16.15 -3.08
N GLU A 139 1.13 -16.55 -3.72
CA GLU A 139 2.40 -15.80 -3.74
C GLU A 139 2.22 -14.34 -4.20
N SER A 140 1.33 -14.10 -5.17
CA SER A 140 1.09 -12.77 -5.73
C SER A 140 0.49 -11.78 -4.73
N TYR A 141 -0.03 -12.26 -3.60
CA TYR A 141 -0.68 -11.45 -2.56
C TYR A 141 0.21 -11.29 -1.32
N ASN A 142 1.41 -11.87 -1.31
CA ASN A 142 2.28 -11.93 -0.13
C ASN A 142 2.67 -10.52 0.35
N ASN A 143 3.21 -9.69 -0.53
CA ASN A 143 3.64 -8.33 -0.17
C ASN A 143 2.47 -7.48 0.32
N PHE A 144 1.35 -7.50 -0.40
CA PHE A 144 0.14 -6.79 0.05
C PHE A 144 -0.36 -7.29 1.40
N CYS A 145 -0.35 -8.60 1.65
CA CYS A 145 -0.74 -9.18 2.92
C CYS A 145 0.18 -8.73 4.07
N ILE A 146 1.50 -8.75 3.86
CA ILE A 146 2.51 -8.27 4.81
C ILE A 146 2.25 -6.83 5.22
N TRP A 147 2.09 -5.95 4.24
CA TRP A 147 1.98 -4.52 4.48
C TRP A 147 0.59 -4.13 4.99
N LEU A 148 -0.48 -4.80 4.54
CA LEU A 148 -1.81 -4.64 5.14
C LEU A 148 -1.80 -5.05 6.61
N ALA A 149 -1.16 -6.17 6.95
CA ALA A 149 -1.06 -6.62 8.34
C ALA A 149 -0.29 -5.64 9.23
N THR A 150 0.78 -5.06 8.69
CA THR A 150 1.60 -4.05 9.38
C THR A 150 0.81 -2.74 9.57
N MET A 151 0.17 -2.24 8.51
CA MET A 151 -0.69 -1.06 8.55
C MET A 151 -1.81 -1.22 9.60
N MET A 152 -2.50 -2.36 9.61
CA MET A 152 -3.55 -2.63 10.58
C MET A 152 -3.06 -2.64 12.04
N GLN A 153 -1.80 -3.00 12.30
CA GLN A 153 -1.23 -2.90 13.65
C GLN A 153 -1.04 -1.46 14.10
N ASP A 154 -0.71 -0.57 13.16
CA ASP A 154 -0.36 0.81 13.44
C ASP A 154 -1.56 1.76 13.42
N ILE A 155 -2.62 1.40 12.71
CA ILE A 155 -3.75 2.31 12.45
C ILE A 155 -4.52 2.73 13.71
N ASP A 156 -4.59 1.91 14.77
CA ASP A 156 -5.30 2.26 16.01
C ASP A 156 -4.40 2.88 17.10
N ARG A 157 -3.14 3.22 16.76
CA ARG A 157 -2.22 3.88 17.70
C ARG A 157 -2.88 5.11 18.32
N SER A 158 -2.78 5.20 19.64
CA SER A 158 -3.41 6.22 20.48
C SER A 158 -2.40 7.04 21.29
N ASP A 159 -1.11 6.86 20.99
CA ASP A 159 0.00 7.52 21.67
C ASP A 159 0.24 8.97 21.21
N GLY A 160 -0.59 9.46 20.28
CA GLY A 160 -0.59 10.85 19.81
C GLY A 160 0.51 11.15 18.79
N TYR A 161 1.24 10.14 18.32
CA TYR A 161 2.19 10.27 17.21
C TYR A 161 1.48 10.11 15.86
N PRO A 162 1.96 10.78 14.79
CA PRO A 162 1.51 10.50 13.43
C PRO A 162 1.69 9.02 13.06
N LEU A 163 0.86 8.55 12.12
CA LEU A 163 1.07 7.23 11.51
C LEU A 163 2.39 7.24 10.72
N GLY A 164 3.07 6.09 10.74
CA GLY A 164 4.14 5.82 9.77
C GLY A 164 3.52 5.48 8.42
N TRP A 165 4.23 5.75 7.33
CA TRP A 165 3.75 5.50 5.96
C TRP A 165 4.67 4.54 5.19
N GLU A 166 5.40 3.69 5.94
CA GLU A 166 6.32 2.69 5.38
C GLU A 166 5.56 1.65 4.57
N ASP A 167 4.39 1.20 5.06
CA ASP A 167 3.51 0.25 4.38
C ASP A 167 3.03 0.77 3.01
N VAL A 168 2.64 2.05 2.92
CA VAL A 168 2.31 2.70 1.64
C VAL A 168 3.53 2.76 0.72
N GLY A 169 4.69 3.17 1.26
CA GLY A 169 5.94 3.23 0.49
C GLY A 169 6.36 1.88 -0.07
N CYS A 170 6.32 0.84 0.76
CA CYS A 170 6.75 -0.51 0.40
C CYS A 170 5.78 -1.18 -0.58
N VAL A 171 4.46 -1.10 -0.42
CA VAL A 171 3.54 -1.63 -1.44
C VAL A 171 3.70 -0.90 -2.76
N LEU A 172 3.81 0.44 -2.73
CA LEU A 172 3.98 1.23 -3.95
C LEU A 172 5.28 0.85 -4.68
N TYR A 173 6.38 0.74 -3.96
CA TYR A 173 7.69 0.48 -4.55
C TYR A 173 7.90 -1.01 -4.85
N GLU A 174 7.81 -1.88 -3.85
CA GLU A 174 8.19 -3.30 -3.95
C GLU A 174 7.22 -4.10 -4.81
N ASP A 175 5.94 -3.71 -4.84
CA ASP A 175 4.91 -4.49 -5.50
C ASP A 175 4.33 -3.77 -6.73
N ILE A 176 3.73 -2.60 -6.56
CA ILE A 176 3.08 -1.89 -7.68
C ILE A 176 4.12 -1.48 -8.73
N ALA A 177 5.13 -0.69 -8.36
CA ALA A 177 6.13 -0.20 -9.29
C ALA A 177 6.97 -1.35 -9.84
N MET A 178 7.48 -2.20 -8.95
CA MET A 178 8.48 -3.19 -9.32
C MET A 178 7.89 -4.47 -9.92
N ASN A 179 6.66 -4.86 -9.63
CA ASN A 179 6.09 -6.12 -10.11
C ASN A 179 4.92 -5.94 -11.08
N MET A 180 4.13 -4.87 -10.96
CA MET A 180 2.88 -4.74 -11.74
C MET A 180 2.99 -3.91 -13.01
N ILE A 181 3.77 -2.82 -13.00
CA ILE A 181 3.79 -1.87 -14.14
C ILE A 181 4.19 -2.52 -15.47
N ASP A 182 5.11 -3.48 -15.48
CA ASP A 182 5.57 -4.16 -16.70
C ASP A 182 4.47 -4.96 -17.42
N PHE A 183 3.39 -5.33 -16.73
CA PHE A 183 2.23 -6.00 -17.35
C PHE A 183 1.31 -5.02 -18.09
N LEU A 184 1.38 -3.74 -17.74
CA LEU A 184 0.44 -2.70 -18.17
C LEU A 184 1.06 -1.71 -19.15
N ASP A 185 2.35 -1.42 -18.99
CA ASP A 185 3.09 -0.49 -19.83
C ASP A 185 4.45 -1.07 -20.26
N THR A 186 4.91 -0.65 -21.45
CA THR A 186 6.27 -0.97 -21.89
C THR A 186 7.28 -0.09 -21.17
N VAL A 187 8.10 -0.70 -20.30
CA VAL A 187 9.17 0.00 -19.59
C VAL A 187 10.42 0.13 -20.47
N CYS A 188 10.60 1.33 -21.03
CA CYS A 188 11.79 1.69 -21.81
C CYS A 188 12.95 2.09 -20.89
N LEU A 189 14.03 1.31 -20.93
CA LEU A 189 15.22 1.56 -20.14
C LEU A 189 16.11 2.63 -20.78
N ASP A 190 16.45 3.69 -20.05
CA ASP A 190 17.27 4.78 -20.58
C ASP A 190 18.72 4.40 -20.84
N ASP A 191 19.35 4.92 -21.91
CA ASP A 191 20.76 4.65 -22.22
C ASP A 191 21.73 5.55 -21.43
N LEU A 192 21.29 6.10 -20.29
CA LEU A 192 22.03 7.12 -19.55
C LEU A 192 23.27 6.58 -18.83
N ASP A 193 23.44 5.26 -18.72
CA ASP A 193 24.55 4.62 -18.01
C ASP A 193 25.41 3.76 -18.95
N ASN A 194 26.60 4.26 -19.31
CA ASN A 194 27.72 3.46 -19.84
C ASN A 194 28.43 2.74 -18.66
N PHE A 195 27.83 1.73 -18.01
CA PHE A 195 28.51 1.05 -16.89
C PHE A 195 28.22 -0.45 -16.74
N ASP A 196 29.30 -1.23 -16.86
CA ASP A 196 29.78 -2.54 -16.36
C ASP A 196 28.86 -3.61 -15.70
N GLY A 197 27.54 -3.48 -15.75
CA GLY A 197 26.63 -4.59 -15.38
C GLY A 197 26.36 -4.81 -13.89
N HIS A 198 26.70 -3.84 -13.02
CA HIS A 198 26.43 -3.92 -11.57
C HIS A 198 24.91 -4.02 -11.26
N PRO A 199 24.45 -4.92 -10.36
CA PRO A 199 23.03 -5.12 -10.05
C PRO A 199 22.27 -3.85 -9.63
N LEU A 200 22.86 -3.02 -8.75
CA LEU A 200 22.24 -1.75 -8.33
C LEU A 200 22.05 -0.76 -9.48
N ALA A 201 22.93 -0.76 -10.49
CA ALA A 201 22.77 0.12 -11.66
C ALA A 201 21.60 -0.35 -12.54
N LYS A 202 21.42 -1.67 -12.69
CA LYS A 202 20.27 -2.25 -13.40
C LYS A 202 18.95 -1.90 -12.72
N LEU A 203 18.90 -1.98 -11.38
CA LEU A 203 17.72 -1.61 -10.60
C LEU A 203 17.36 -0.14 -10.82
N LYS A 204 18.32 0.78 -10.64
CA LYS A 204 18.09 2.22 -10.86
C LYS A 204 17.67 2.56 -12.28
N ARG A 205 18.22 1.87 -13.28
CA ARG A 205 17.80 2.02 -14.69
C ARG A 205 16.35 1.60 -14.89
N ARG A 206 15.93 0.52 -14.23
CA ARG A 206 14.56 0.03 -14.28
C ARG A 206 13.58 0.97 -13.58
N GLU A 207 13.88 1.43 -12.37
CA GLU A 207 13.09 2.44 -11.64
C GLU A 207 12.82 3.66 -12.52
N ARG A 208 13.89 4.22 -13.12
CA ARG A 208 13.78 5.36 -14.05
C ARG A 208 12.94 5.05 -15.29
N GLY A 209 12.94 3.81 -15.76
CA GLY A 209 12.07 3.38 -16.85
C GLY A 209 10.60 3.40 -16.42
N ILE A 210 10.31 2.80 -15.26
CA ILE A 210 8.97 2.74 -14.66
C ILE A 210 8.41 4.14 -14.41
N TYR A 211 9.19 5.04 -13.81
CA TYR A 211 8.71 6.38 -13.44
C TYR A 211 8.39 7.28 -14.65
N ARG A 212 8.79 6.86 -15.86
CA ARG A 212 8.41 7.53 -17.12
C ARG A 212 7.08 7.05 -17.69
N THR A 213 6.54 5.93 -17.24
CA THR A 213 5.33 5.36 -17.83
C THR A 213 4.08 6.16 -17.44
N SER A 214 3.08 6.15 -18.31
CA SER A 214 1.78 6.76 -18.05
C SER A 214 1.04 6.05 -16.91
N THR A 215 1.13 4.72 -16.87
CA THR A 215 0.49 3.91 -15.83
C THR A 215 1.04 4.26 -14.46
N PHE A 216 2.37 4.39 -14.31
CA PHE A 216 2.94 4.77 -13.02
C PHE A 216 2.57 6.20 -12.63
N ALA A 217 2.53 7.13 -13.59
CA ALA A 217 2.07 8.49 -13.31
C ALA A 217 0.59 8.52 -12.85
N GLN A 218 -0.25 7.66 -13.39
CA GLN A 218 -1.64 7.48 -12.95
C GLN A 218 -1.73 6.89 -11.53
N VAL A 219 -0.90 5.90 -11.20
CA VAL A 219 -0.78 5.35 -9.83
C VAL A 219 -0.50 6.47 -8.83
N ILE A 220 0.48 7.33 -9.12
CA ILE A 220 0.80 8.48 -8.25
C ILE A 220 -0.37 9.47 -8.18
N ALA A 221 -1.01 9.79 -9.30
CA ALA A 221 -2.15 10.70 -9.31
C ALA A 221 -3.33 10.20 -8.45
N LEU A 222 -3.59 8.88 -8.45
CA LEU A 222 -4.62 8.25 -7.63
C LEU A 222 -4.25 8.24 -6.14
N LEU A 223 -3.00 7.94 -5.80
CA LEU A 223 -2.50 8.07 -4.42
C LEU A 223 -2.66 9.51 -3.91
N GLN A 224 -2.27 10.51 -4.72
CA GLN A 224 -2.47 11.92 -4.38
C GLN A 224 -3.96 12.29 -4.27
N GLN A 225 -4.84 11.67 -5.07
CA GLN A 225 -6.29 11.86 -4.98
C GLN A 225 -6.85 11.30 -3.67
N ASP A 226 -6.38 10.15 -3.22
CA ASP A 226 -6.82 9.54 -1.97
C ASP A 226 -6.41 10.41 -0.77
N LEU A 227 -5.20 10.97 -0.78
CA LEU A 227 -4.74 11.96 0.22
C LEU A 227 -5.64 13.22 0.23
N ARG A 228 -5.96 13.80 -0.93
CA ARG A 228 -6.87 14.95 -1.02
C ARG A 228 -8.28 14.60 -0.55
N THR A 229 -8.72 13.38 -0.82
CA THR A 229 -10.04 12.89 -0.41
C THR A 229 -10.15 12.75 1.10
N ALA A 230 -9.12 12.24 1.77
CA ALA A 230 -9.11 12.18 3.23
C ALA A 230 -9.25 13.58 3.86
N LEU A 231 -8.71 14.60 3.19
CA LEU A 231 -8.75 16.00 3.63
C LEU A 231 -10.06 16.73 3.30
N SER A 232 -10.96 16.16 2.49
CA SER A 232 -12.16 16.87 2.00
C SER A 232 -13.27 17.02 3.04
N GLY A 233 -13.21 16.24 4.14
CA GLY A 233 -14.28 16.18 5.14
C GLY A 233 -15.54 15.45 4.67
N THR A 234 -15.44 14.64 3.60
CA THR A 234 -16.56 13.81 3.12
C THR A 234 -16.93 12.74 4.16
N PRO A 235 -18.22 12.50 4.44
CA PRO A 235 -18.64 11.48 5.41
C PRO A 235 -18.15 10.07 5.07
N LEU A 236 -17.74 9.29 6.09
CA LEU A 236 -17.20 7.94 5.93
C LEU A 236 -18.13 7.00 5.15
N ALA A 237 -19.43 7.01 5.44
CA ALA A 237 -20.39 6.14 4.76
C ALA A 237 -20.50 6.45 3.25
N GLU A 238 -20.37 7.71 2.85
CA GLU A 238 -20.35 8.12 1.45
C GLU A 238 -19.03 7.68 0.78
N LEU A 239 -17.91 7.85 1.50
CA LEU A 239 -16.60 7.40 1.01
C LEU A 239 -16.55 5.89 0.84
N ARG A 240 -17.04 5.10 1.80
CA ARG A 240 -17.06 3.64 1.73
C ARG A 240 -17.85 3.16 0.52
N GLU A 241 -19.04 3.72 0.28
CA GLU A 241 -19.85 3.34 -0.88
C GLU A 241 -19.20 3.75 -2.20
N ARG A 242 -18.61 4.95 -2.27
CA ARG A 242 -17.87 5.39 -3.47
C ARG A 242 -16.67 4.47 -3.74
N TYR A 243 -15.87 4.18 -2.71
CA TYR A 243 -14.64 3.43 -2.83
C TYR A 243 -14.84 1.95 -3.13
N ARG A 244 -16.05 1.40 -3.06
CA ARG A 244 -16.34 0.05 -3.58
C ARG A 244 -16.05 -0.11 -5.07
N ASN A 245 -16.08 1.00 -5.82
CA ASN A 245 -15.87 1.05 -7.26
C ASN A 245 -14.67 1.90 -7.68
N GLU A 246 -13.81 2.25 -6.73
CA GLU A 246 -12.57 2.99 -6.99
C GLU A 246 -11.41 2.00 -7.06
N TYR A 247 -10.76 1.94 -8.22
CA TYR A 247 -9.69 0.98 -8.51
C TYR A 247 -8.37 1.71 -8.73
N LEU A 248 -7.25 0.99 -8.52
CA LEU A 248 -5.94 1.44 -8.98
C LEU A 248 -5.77 1.17 -10.48
N PHE A 249 -6.10 -0.04 -10.89
CA PHE A 249 -6.20 -0.56 -12.26
C PHE A 249 -7.59 -1.14 -12.47
N SER A 250 -8.16 -1.02 -13.67
CA SER A 250 -9.47 -1.62 -13.96
C SER A 250 -9.44 -3.14 -13.70
N PRO A 251 -10.59 -3.81 -13.48
CA PRO A 251 -10.62 -5.26 -13.37
C PRO A 251 -9.98 -5.98 -14.57
N GLU A 252 -10.17 -5.46 -15.78
CA GLU A 252 -9.57 -5.99 -17.01
C GLU A 252 -8.06 -5.78 -17.08
N GLU A 253 -7.55 -4.67 -16.56
CA GLU A 253 -6.12 -4.41 -16.45
C GLU A 253 -5.49 -5.29 -15.38
N SER A 254 -6.14 -5.38 -14.21
CA SER A 254 -5.70 -6.21 -13.09
C SER A 254 -5.57 -7.67 -13.49
N ALA A 255 -6.52 -8.20 -14.28
CA ALA A 255 -6.48 -9.57 -14.79
C ALA A 255 -5.30 -9.86 -15.76
N LYS A 256 -4.62 -8.83 -16.28
CA LYS A 256 -3.37 -9.00 -17.07
C LYS A 256 -2.15 -9.19 -16.20
N ILE A 257 -2.21 -8.76 -14.93
CA ILE A 257 -1.15 -8.94 -13.95
C ILE A 257 -1.21 -10.41 -13.50
N SER A 258 -0.44 -11.27 -14.17
CA SER A 258 -0.22 -12.66 -13.75
C SER A 258 0.78 -12.74 -12.60
N ARG A 259 1.06 -13.95 -12.08
CA ARG A 259 2.00 -14.20 -10.97
C ARG A 259 3.07 -13.12 -10.78
N CYS A 260 2.88 -12.29 -9.76
CA CYS A 260 3.90 -11.34 -9.32
C CYS A 260 5.05 -12.14 -8.69
N ARG A 261 6.29 -11.90 -9.14
CA ARG A 261 7.47 -12.64 -8.72
C ARG A 261 8.15 -12.03 -7.51
#